data_AF-A0A0C1HJL5-F1
#
_entry.id   AF-A0A0C1HJL5-F1
#
_cell.length_a   1.000
_cell.length_b   1.000
_cell.length_c   1.000
_cell.angle_alpha   90.00
_cell.angle_beta   90.00
_cell.angle_gamma   90.00
#
_symmetry.space_group_name_H-M   'P 1'
#
loop_
_entity.id
_entity.type
_entity.pdbx_description
1 polymer ?
#
loop_
_entity_poly.entity_id
_entity_poly.type
_entity_poly.pdbx_seq_one_letter_code
_entity_poly.pdbx_strand_id
1 'polypeptide(L)'
;MLKKKLIILLFLFVAFNKLTIQAEEIPSKFFIRQHWISLTHTFDILSKDQPMGTVHRKHIKEGASHYLFYDAHNKLQAKAYMSFFDWGASLDIYDGDEQLLGKVEEKIVHFFPIFDLYRADGYHAASAKINLCGTKYTVIDPATHQVFAYLWRHFFSLKDDWTVEILDPTLFREQAIDYRLLILMLTFQIDHYHWQNMNPNSSL
;
A
#
# COMPACT_ATOMS: atom_id res chain seq x y z
N MET A 1 -58.14 7.85 14.66
CA MET A 1 -56.88 8.49 15.15
C MET A 1 -55.73 7.52 15.45
N LEU A 2 -55.94 6.20 15.49
CA LEU A 2 -54.88 5.21 15.77
C LEU A 2 -53.86 5.02 14.62
N LYS A 3 -54.29 5.16 13.35
CA LYS A 3 -53.44 4.89 12.17
C LYS A 3 -52.31 5.91 11.94
N LYS A 4 -52.44 7.15 12.42
CA LYS A 4 -51.40 8.20 12.27
C LYS A 4 -50.22 8.05 13.24
N LYS A 5 -50.41 7.33 14.36
CA LYS A 5 -49.33 7.09 15.35
C LYS A 5 -48.42 5.92 14.98
N LEU A 6 -48.86 5.02 14.09
CA LEU A 6 -48.08 3.85 13.67
C LEU A 6 -46.96 4.21 12.67
N ILE A 7 -47.16 5.24 11.84
CA ILE A 7 -46.21 5.64 10.79
C ILE A 7 -44.98 6.34 11.40
N ILE A 8 -45.14 7.04 12.51
CA ILE A 8 -44.03 7.71 13.22
C ILE A 8 -43.13 6.67 13.93
N LEU A 9 -43.69 5.56 14.39
CA LEU A 9 -42.91 4.47 15.00
C LEU A 9 -42.08 3.69 13.96
N LEU A 10 -42.57 3.59 12.72
CA LEU A 10 -41.83 2.94 11.63
C LEU A 10 -40.66 3.80 11.13
N PHE A 11 -40.77 5.13 11.16
CA PHE A 11 -39.68 6.04 10.79
C PHE A 11 -38.57 6.11 11.84
N LEU A 12 -38.87 5.86 13.12
CA LEU A 12 -37.87 5.86 14.20
C LEU A 12 -36.99 4.60 14.22
N PHE A 13 -37.42 3.51 13.57
CA PHE A 13 -36.62 2.28 13.48
C PHE A 13 -35.57 2.30 12.35
N VAL A 14 -35.72 3.19 11.36
CA VAL A 14 -34.76 3.32 10.24
C VAL A 14 -33.52 4.13 10.63
N ALA A 15 -33.58 4.94 11.69
CA ALA A 15 -32.48 5.82 12.11
C ALA A 15 -31.38 5.13 12.95
N PHE A 16 -31.54 3.85 13.32
CA PHE A 16 -30.62 3.15 14.23
C PHE A 16 -29.81 2.02 13.58
N ASN A 17 -29.75 1.94 12.26
CA ASN A 17 -28.59 1.30 11.62
C ASN A 17 -27.43 2.28 11.67
N LYS A 18 -26.89 2.51 12.88
CA LYS A 18 -25.50 2.96 13.00
C LYS A 18 -24.69 1.84 12.36
N LEU A 19 -24.34 2.07 11.10
CA LEU A 19 -23.30 1.33 10.41
C LEU A 19 -22.07 1.49 11.30
N THR A 20 -21.82 0.51 12.17
CA THR A 20 -20.55 0.38 12.85
C THR A 20 -19.58 0.03 11.74
N ILE A 21 -19.04 1.05 11.07
CA ILE A 21 -17.87 0.92 10.22
C ILE A 21 -16.80 0.46 11.21
N GLN A 22 -16.61 -0.85 11.29
CA GLN A 22 -15.50 -1.44 12.00
C GLN A 22 -14.29 -0.97 11.22
N ALA A 23 -13.67 0.12 11.69
CA ALA A 23 -12.42 0.60 11.14
C ALA A 23 -11.47 -0.59 11.22
N GLU A 24 -11.05 -1.09 10.06
CA GLU A 24 -10.12 -2.20 9.99
C GLU A 24 -8.85 -1.75 10.69
N GLU A 25 -8.57 -2.34 11.86
CA GLU A 25 -7.45 -1.92 12.68
C GLU A 25 -6.17 -2.32 11.94
N ILE A 26 -5.41 -1.31 11.50
CA ILE A 26 -4.16 -1.54 10.78
C ILE A 26 -3.23 -2.35 11.68
N PRO A 27 -2.75 -3.53 11.23
CA PRO A 27 -1.85 -4.32 12.04
C PRO A 27 -0.55 -3.56 12.24
N SER A 28 -0.08 -3.51 13.49
CA SER A 28 1.21 -2.89 13.83
C SER A 28 2.39 -3.55 13.12
N LYS A 29 2.23 -4.79 12.64
CA LYS A 29 3.22 -5.53 11.89
C LYS A 29 2.59 -6.45 10.85
N PHE A 30 3.12 -6.44 9.64
CA PHE A 30 2.71 -7.33 8.55
C PHE A 30 3.89 -7.65 7.62
N PHE A 31 3.69 -8.63 6.74
CA PHE A 31 4.70 -9.17 5.85
C PHE A 31 4.19 -9.18 4.41
N ILE A 32 5.10 -8.97 3.47
CA ILE A 32 4.87 -9.06 2.04
C ILE A 32 5.82 -10.13 1.50
N ARG A 33 5.26 -11.23 1.00
CA ARG A 33 6.04 -12.40 0.55
C ARG A 33 5.81 -12.68 -0.92
N GLN A 34 6.87 -12.82 -1.69
CA GLN A 34 6.77 -13.09 -3.13
C GLN A 34 6.59 -14.58 -3.41
N HIS A 35 5.73 -14.93 -4.38
CA HIS A 35 5.62 -16.30 -4.88
C HIS A 35 6.68 -16.59 -5.94
N TRP A 36 7.54 -17.57 -5.67
CA TRP A 36 8.64 -17.97 -6.58
C TRP A 36 8.23 -18.92 -7.71
N ILE A 37 7.10 -19.64 -7.57
CA ILE A 37 6.75 -20.77 -8.44
C ILE A 37 5.69 -20.41 -9.50
N SER A 38 5.16 -19.18 -9.49
CA SER A 38 4.17 -18.77 -10.48
C SER A 38 4.78 -17.89 -11.56
N LEU A 39 4.46 -18.17 -12.84
CA LEU A 39 4.65 -17.23 -13.95
C LEU A 39 3.90 -15.89 -13.74
N THR A 40 3.09 -15.79 -12.68
CA THR A 40 2.39 -14.57 -12.25
C THR A 40 3.18 -13.87 -11.15
N HIS A 41 3.43 -12.58 -11.29
CA HIS A 41 4.00 -11.73 -10.25
C HIS A 41 2.95 -11.49 -9.14
N THR A 42 2.93 -12.39 -8.15
CA THR A 42 1.96 -12.43 -7.06
C THR A 42 2.67 -12.35 -5.70
N PHE A 43 2.05 -11.64 -4.76
CA PHE A 43 2.60 -11.36 -3.43
C PHE A 43 1.55 -11.61 -2.35
N ASP A 44 1.88 -12.39 -1.33
CA ASP A 44 1.03 -12.60 -0.17
C ASP A 44 1.26 -11.53 0.88
N ILE A 45 0.17 -11.03 1.46
CA ILE A 45 0.17 -10.11 2.58
C ILE A 45 -0.29 -10.87 3.83
N LEU A 46 0.55 -10.88 4.86
CA LEU A 46 0.33 -11.67 6.07
C LEU A 46 0.46 -10.79 7.32
N SER A 47 -0.36 -11.01 8.34
CA SER A 47 -0.13 -10.45 9.69
C SER A 47 -0.30 -11.54 10.74
N LYS A 48 0.65 -11.65 11.67
CA LYS A 48 0.68 -12.72 12.69
C LYS A 48 0.43 -14.12 12.09
N ASP A 49 1.01 -14.36 10.91
CA ASP A 49 0.85 -15.57 10.09
C ASP A 49 -0.57 -15.88 9.61
N GLN A 50 -1.49 -14.91 9.70
CA GLN A 50 -2.80 -14.97 9.06
C GLN A 50 -2.80 -14.22 7.72
N PRO A 51 -3.45 -14.75 6.68
CA PRO A 51 -3.57 -14.06 5.41
C PRO A 51 -4.42 -12.80 5.56
N MET A 52 -3.85 -11.67 5.17
CA MET A 52 -4.59 -10.41 4.99
C MET A 52 -5.11 -10.27 3.57
N GLY A 53 -4.39 -10.83 2.59
CA GLY A 53 -4.73 -10.72 1.19
C GLY A 53 -3.57 -11.02 0.25
N THR A 54 -3.77 -10.69 -1.02
CA THR A 54 -2.83 -10.99 -2.09
C THR A 54 -2.77 -9.82 -3.08
N VAL A 55 -1.56 -9.45 -3.51
CA VAL A 55 -1.35 -8.49 -4.58
C VAL A 55 -1.01 -9.23 -5.87
N HIS A 56 -1.72 -8.90 -6.95
CA HIS A 56 -1.43 -9.39 -8.28
C HIS A 56 -0.95 -8.25 -9.17
N ARG A 57 0.18 -8.44 -9.84
CA ARG A 57 0.55 -7.60 -10.98
C ARG A 57 -0.22 -8.05 -12.21
N LYS A 58 -0.82 -7.12 -12.93
CA LYS A 58 -1.42 -7.37 -14.24
C LYS A 58 -0.75 -6.48 -15.28
N HIS A 59 -0.16 -7.12 -16.29
CA HIS A 59 0.40 -6.44 -17.45
C HIS A 59 -0.73 -6.04 -18.40
N ILE A 60 -0.79 -4.76 -18.76
CA ILE A 60 -1.60 -4.29 -19.89
C ILE A 60 -0.72 -4.26 -21.14
N LYS A 61 -1.32 -4.49 -22.32
CA LYS A 61 -0.66 -4.50 -23.63
C LYS A 61 0.04 -3.18 -24.02
N GLU A 62 -0.05 -2.13 -23.20
CA GLU A 62 0.38 -0.75 -23.51
C GLU A 62 1.49 -0.25 -22.57
N GLY A 63 2.25 -1.15 -21.94
CA GLY A 63 3.38 -0.77 -21.07
C GLY A 63 2.99 -0.31 -19.66
N ALA A 64 1.71 -0.01 -19.42
CA ALA A 64 1.19 0.20 -18.08
C ALA A 64 1.07 -1.15 -17.33
N SER A 65 1.68 -1.24 -16.15
CA SER A 65 1.36 -2.30 -15.19
C SER A 65 0.52 -1.70 -14.08
N HIS A 66 -0.52 -2.42 -13.64
CA HIS A 66 -1.20 -2.10 -12.40
C HIS A 66 -1.08 -3.25 -11.41
N TYR A 67 -1.09 -2.88 -10.13
CA TYR A 67 -1.15 -3.83 -9.02
C TYR A 67 -2.56 -3.83 -8.47
N LEU A 68 -3.10 -5.02 -8.22
CA LEU A 68 -4.43 -5.22 -7.67
C LEU A 68 -4.28 -5.93 -6.33
N PHE A 69 -4.63 -5.24 -5.24
CA PHE A 69 -4.62 -5.80 -3.90
C PHE A 69 -6.03 -6.31 -3.55
N TYR A 70 -6.14 -7.60 -3.29
CA TYR A 70 -7.36 -8.26 -2.80
C TYR A 70 -7.17 -8.67 -1.35
N ASP A 71 -8.23 -8.60 -0.55
CA ASP A 71 -8.21 -9.14 0.81
C ASP A 71 -8.28 -10.68 0.83
N ALA A 72 -8.26 -11.27 2.03
CA ALA A 72 -8.38 -12.70 2.25
C ALA A 72 -9.70 -13.33 1.74
N HIS A 73 -10.71 -12.52 1.43
CA HIS A 73 -12.00 -12.95 0.87
C HIS A 73 -12.08 -12.72 -0.65
N ASN A 74 -10.97 -12.40 -1.31
CA ASN A 74 -10.88 -12.03 -2.72
C ASN A 74 -11.71 -10.78 -3.09
N LYS A 75 -12.01 -9.91 -2.13
CA LYS A 75 -12.58 -8.60 -2.43
C LYS A 75 -11.44 -7.64 -2.76
N LEU A 76 -11.58 -6.92 -3.86
CA LEU A 76 -10.63 -5.90 -4.26
C LEU A 76 -10.60 -4.76 -3.23
N GLN A 77 -9.42 -4.48 -2.70
CA GLN A 77 -9.19 -3.44 -1.70
C GLN A 77 -8.47 -2.22 -2.27
N ALA A 78 -7.54 -2.40 -3.22
CA ALA A 78 -6.89 -1.28 -3.90
C ALA A 78 -6.33 -1.63 -5.29
N LYS A 79 -6.20 -0.60 -6.12
CA LYS A 79 -5.56 -0.62 -7.44
C LYS A 79 -4.45 0.42 -7.48
N ALA A 80 -3.25 0.07 -7.92
CA ALA A 80 -2.19 1.04 -8.19
C ALA A 80 -1.95 1.17 -9.70
N TYR A 81 -2.04 2.38 -10.22
CA TYR A 81 -1.69 2.71 -11.60
C TYR A 81 -0.30 3.34 -11.63
N MET A 82 0.58 2.75 -12.43
CA MET A 82 1.98 3.16 -12.49
C MET A 82 2.25 4.03 -13.72
N SER A 83 2.99 5.11 -13.50
CA SER A 83 3.54 5.97 -14.53
C SER A 83 5.06 6.07 -14.35
N PHE A 84 5.81 6.02 -15.45
CA PHE A 84 7.27 6.14 -15.45
C PHE A 84 7.71 7.48 -16.04
N PHE A 85 8.79 8.02 -15.50
CA PHE A 85 9.43 9.25 -15.93
C PHE A 85 10.95 9.06 -15.93
N ASP A 86 11.69 9.95 -16.59
CA ASP A 86 13.16 9.85 -16.72
C ASP A 86 13.91 9.89 -15.35
N TRP A 87 13.25 10.34 -14.29
CA TRP A 87 13.82 10.52 -12.95
C TRP A 87 13.14 9.68 -11.86
N GLY A 88 12.24 8.76 -12.23
CA GLY A 88 11.57 7.87 -11.28
C GLY A 88 10.21 7.35 -11.75
N ALA A 89 9.39 6.96 -10.79
CA ALA A 89 8.06 6.39 -11.04
C ALA A 89 7.02 7.01 -10.11
N SER A 90 5.75 6.95 -10.51
CA SER A 90 4.61 7.36 -9.69
C SER A 90 3.59 6.24 -9.68
N LEU A 91 3.01 5.98 -8.51
CA LEU A 91 1.92 5.04 -8.31
C LEU A 91 0.73 5.80 -7.73
N ASP A 92 -0.31 5.95 -8.54
CA ASP A 92 -1.60 6.50 -8.07
C ASP A 92 -2.45 5.33 -7.57
N ILE A 93 -2.87 5.39 -6.31
CA ILE A 93 -3.49 4.27 -5.62
C ILE A 93 -4.95 4.60 -5.30
N TYR A 94 -5.85 3.77 -5.79
CA TYR A 94 -7.29 3.89 -5.66
C TYR A 94 -7.85 2.72 -4.85
N ASP A 95 -9.00 2.90 -4.21
CA ASP A 95 -9.73 1.80 -3.58
C ASP A 95 -10.54 0.97 -4.60
N GLY A 96 -11.34 0.02 -4.09
CA GLY A 96 -12.23 -0.80 -4.91
C GLY A 96 -13.35 -0.02 -5.60
N ASP A 97 -13.67 1.19 -5.13
CA ASP A 97 -14.73 2.07 -5.62
C ASP A 97 -14.17 3.21 -6.50
N GLU A 98 -12.91 3.12 -6.94
CA GLU A 98 -12.19 4.11 -7.76
C GLU A 98 -11.97 5.46 -7.06
N GLN A 99 -12.00 5.51 -5.72
CA GLN A 99 -11.62 6.71 -4.98
C GLN A 99 -10.11 6.72 -4.76
N LEU A 100 -9.46 7.85 -5.02
CA LEU A 100 -8.04 8.02 -4.76
C LEU A 100 -7.77 7.91 -3.25
N LEU A 101 -6.90 6.98 -2.88
CA LEU A 101 -6.40 6.81 -1.51
C LEU A 101 -5.15 7.66 -1.28
N GLY A 102 -4.33 7.77 -2.31
CA GLY A 102 -3.10 8.55 -2.28
C GLY A 102 -2.18 8.19 -3.42
N LYS A 103 -0.96 8.69 -3.32
CA LYS A 103 0.05 8.58 -4.37
C LYS A 103 1.41 8.28 -3.76
N VAL A 104 2.19 7.46 -4.44
CA VAL A 104 3.57 7.14 -4.06
C VAL A 104 4.48 7.57 -5.20
N GLU A 105 5.45 8.42 -4.92
CA GLU A 105 6.46 8.85 -5.90
C GLU A 105 7.82 8.29 -5.54
N GLU A 106 8.44 7.57 -6.47
CA GLU A 106 9.84 7.22 -6.42
C GLU A 106 10.68 8.38 -6.96
N LYS A 107 11.67 8.82 -6.19
CA LYS A 107 12.72 9.74 -6.61
C LYS A 107 14.05 9.01 -6.60
N ILE A 108 14.66 8.88 -7.78
CA ILE A 108 16.00 8.30 -7.90
C ILE A 108 17.01 9.43 -7.70
N VAL A 109 17.47 9.62 -6.45
CA VAL A 109 18.48 10.65 -6.13
C VAL A 109 19.84 9.98 -5.96
N HIS A 110 20.71 10.20 -6.95
CA HIS A 110 22.14 9.87 -7.03
C HIS A 110 22.55 8.40 -6.84
N PHE A 111 22.01 7.60 -5.92
CA PHE A 111 22.33 6.16 -5.78
C PHE A 111 21.25 5.31 -5.07
N PHE A 112 20.24 5.90 -4.41
CA PHE A 112 19.28 5.15 -3.60
C PHE A 112 17.84 5.65 -3.81
N PRO A 113 16.86 4.75 -4.02
CA PRO A 113 15.47 5.14 -4.17
C PRO A 113 14.92 5.73 -2.87
N ILE A 114 14.23 6.85 -3.00
CA ILE A 114 13.41 7.45 -1.95
C ILE A 114 11.97 7.41 -2.43
N PHE A 115 11.06 6.98 -1.56
CA PHE A 115 9.63 7.05 -1.84
C PHE A 115 8.99 8.15 -1.02
N ASP A 116 8.28 9.05 -1.68
CA ASP A 116 7.41 10.03 -1.03
C ASP A 116 5.96 9.56 -1.12
N LEU A 117 5.27 9.58 0.02
CA LEU A 117 3.88 9.17 0.13
C LEU A 117 3.01 10.42 0.31
N TYR A 118 2.01 10.53 -0.54
CA TYR A 118 1.04 11.62 -0.53
C TYR A 118 -0.35 11.06 -0.26
N ARG A 119 -1.10 11.79 0.55
CA ARG A 119 -2.53 11.56 0.74
C ARG A 119 -3.32 11.88 -0.52
N ALA A 120 -4.58 11.47 -0.54
CA ALA A 120 -5.53 11.80 -1.61
C ALA A 120 -5.69 13.31 -1.86
N ASP A 121 -5.51 14.15 -0.83
CA ASP A 121 -5.55 15.62 -0.95
C ASP A 121 -4.23 16.25 -1.40
N GLY A 122 -3.21 15.43 -1.69
CA GLY A 122 -1.88 15.87 -2.12
C GLY A 122 -0.95 16.27 -0.99
N TYR A 123 -1.35 16.14 0.28
CA TYR A 123 -0.45 16.40 1.40
C TYR A 123 0.68 15.36 1.44
N HIS A 124 1.93 15.84 1.52
CA HIS A 124 3.12 15.00 1.67
C HIS A 124 3.19 14.43 3.09
N ALA A 125 2.73 13.20 3.24
CA ALA A 125 2.52 12.57 4.54
C ALA A 125 3.75 11.82 5.06
N ALA A 126 4.58 11.30 4.16
CA ALA A 126 5.78 10.57 4.55
C ALA A 126 6.87 10.57 3.49
N SER A 127 8.11 10.37 3.95
CA SER A 127 9.22 9.94 3.10
C SER A 127 9.80 8.62 3.63
N ALA A 128 9.92 7.63 2.76
CA ALA A 128 10.60 6.36 3.03
C ALA A 128 11.98 6.37 2.37
N LYS A 129 13.02 6.37 3.21
CA LYS A 129 14.43 6.41 2.76
C LYS A 129 15.10 5.08 2.99
N ILE A 130 15.68 4.50 1.94
CA ILE A 130 16.41 3.23 2.05
C ILE A 130 17.81 3.43 2.62
N ASN A 131 18.31 2.45 3.37
CA ASN A 131 19.69 2.39 3.81
C ASN A 131 20.64 2.01 2.66
N LEU A 132 21.95 2.21 2.88
CA LEU A 132 22.98 1.92 1.88
C LEU A 132 23.02 0.45 1.43
N CYS A 133 22.58 -0.48 2.28
CA CYS A 133 22.53 -1.91 1.96
C CYS A 133 21.32 -2.30 1.11
N GLY A 134 20.37 -1.40 0.87
CA GLY A 134 19.16 -1.71 0.13
C GLY A 134 18.20 -2.67 0.85
N THR A 135 18.25 -2.72 2.18
CA THR A 135 17.51 -3.70 2.99
C THR A 135 16.53 -3.11 3.98
N LYS A 136 16.57 -1.80 4.23
CA LYS A 136 15.67 -1.15 5.18
C LYS A 136 15.27 0.24 4.71
N TYR A 137 13.98 0.46 4.57
CA TYR A 137 13.38 1.79 4.51
C TYR A 137 13.07 2.29 5.92
N THR A 138 13.39 3.56 6.15
CA THR A 138 12.97 4.32 7.33
C THR A 138 11.92 5.32 6.88
N VAL A 139 10.70 5.18 7.42
CA VAL A 139 9.59 6.09 7.12
C VAL A 139 9.57 7.21 8.14
N ILE A 140 9.66 8.43 7.65
CA ILE A 140 9.69 9.65 8.45
C ILE A 140 8.55 10.59 8.07
N ASP A 141 8.09 11.34 9.05
CA ASP A 141 7.28 12.54 8.81
C ASP A 141 8.21 13.61 8.20
N PRO A 142 7.89 14.17 7.02
CA PRO A 142 8.74 15.16 6.36
C PRO A 142 8.83 16.49 7.12
N ALA A 143 7.84 16.83 7.96
CA ALA A 143 7.85 18.07 8.74
C ALA A 143 8.72 17.95 9.99
N THR A 144 8.48 16.92 10.80
CA THR A 144 9.15 16.75 12.10
C THR A 144 10.40 15.88 12.04
N HIS A 145 10.61 15.15 10.93
CA HIS A 145 11.64 14.12 10.77
C HIS A 145 11.53 12.95 11.78
N GLN A 146 10.40 12.84 12.47
CA GLN A 146 10.13 11.73 13.38
C GLN A 146 9.91 10.44 12.59
N VAL A 147 10.59 9.37 13.02
CA VAL A 147 10.42 8.03 12.45
C VAL A 147 9.17 7.38 13.04
N PHE A 148 8.29 6.86 12.19
CA PHE A 148 7.07 6.18 12.65
C PHE A 148 6.85 4.78 12.06
N ALA A 149 7.63 4.38 11.07
CA ALA A 149 7.60 3.00 10.57
C ALA A 149 8.96 2.56 10.01
N TYR A 150 9.18 1.24 10.05
CA TYR A 150 10.27 0.57 9.36
C TYR A 150 9.73 -0.44 8.36
N LEU A 151 10.39 -0.52 7.20
CA LEU A 151 10.18 -1.60 6.24
C LEU A 151 11.52 -2.25 5.98
N TRP A 152 11.66 -3.56 6.16
CA TRP A 152 12.96 -4.22 5.98
C TRP A 152 12.86 -5.64 5.47
N ARG A 153 13.97 -6.09 4.88
CA ARG A 153 14.22 -7.48 4.50
C ARG A 153 15.55 -7.95 5.08
N HIS A 154 15.75 -9.26 5.16
CA HIS A 154 17.04 -9.82 5.55
C HIS A 154 18.05 -9.74 4.40
N PHE A 155 19.30 -9.41 4.71
CA PHE A 155 20.36 -9.22 3.72
C PHE A 155 20.70 -10.50 2.94
N PHE A 156 20.62 -11.67 3.58
CA PHE A 156 20.95 -12.98 2.98
C PHE A 156 19.71 -13.82 2.66
N SER A 157 18.54 -13.18 2.48
CA SER A 157 17.35 -13.93 2.11
C SER A 157 17.41 -14.32 0.65
N LEU A 158 17.16 -15.61 0.36
CA LEU A 158 16.91 -16.04 -1.02
C LEU A 158 15.62 -15.42 -1.56
N LYS A 159 14.64 -15.10 -0.71
CA LYS A 159 13.36 -14.50 -1.10
C LYS A 159 13.31 -13.02 -0.73
N ASP A 160 12.74 -12.19 -1.58
CA ASP A 160 12.50 -10.77 -1.31
C ASP A 160 11.25 -10.55 -0.45
N ASP A 161 11.26 -11.15 0.74
CA ASP A 161 10.22 -11.00 1.74
C ASP A 161 10.50 -9.75 2.57
N TRP A 162 9.52 -8.84 2.62
CA TRP A 162 9.61 -7.60 3.39
C TRP A 162 8.71 -7.67 4.61
N THR A 163 9.18 -7.07 5.71
CA THR A 163 8.43 -6.84 6.93
C THR A 163 8.14 -5.36 7.05
N VAL A 164 6.91 -5.03 7.41
CA VAL A 164 6.49 -3.67 7.77
C VAL A 164 6.15 -3.64 9.25
N GLU A 165 6.66 -2.65 9.97
CA GLU A 165 6.35 -2.40 11.37
C GLU A 165 6.05 -0.93 11.58
N ILE A 166 4.86 -0.67 12.10
CA ILE A 166 4.40 0.66 12.50
C ILE A 166 4.82 0.86 13.95
N LEU A 167 5.80 1.74 14.17
CA LEU A 167 6.40 2.03 15.48
C LEU A 167 5.53 3.00 16.29
N ASP A 168 4.96 3.98 15.60
CA ASP A 168 4.07 4.99 16.19
C ASP A 168 2.72 4.97 15.44
N PRO A 169 1.77 4.12 15.88
CA PRO A 169 0.45 4.05 15.26
C PRO A 169 -0.35 5.36 15.39
N THR A 170 -0.02 6.21 16.36
CA THR A 170 -0.70 7.49 16.55
C THR A 170 -0.25 8.46 15.46
N LEU A 171 1.06 8.65 15.30
CA LEU A 171 1.59 9.50 14.23
C LEU A 171 1.19 8.97 12.85
N PHE A 172 1.20 7.64 12.63
CA PHE A 172 0.72 7.06 11.37
C PHE A 172 -0.74 7.44 11.04
N ARG A 173 -1.63 7.42 12.04
CA ARG A 173 -3.04 7.83 11.88
C ARG A 173 -3.20 9.33 11.72
N GLU A 174 -2.42 10.13 12.43
CA GLU A 174 -2.44 11.60 12.32
C GLU A 174 -2.00 12.06 10.93
N GLN A 175 -0.99 11.39 10.36
CA GLN A 175 -0.58 11.57 8.97
C GLN A 175 -1.62 11.07 7.95
N ALA A 176 -2.70 10.42 8.42
CA ALA A 176 -3.79 9.86 7.62
C ALA A 176 -3.30 9.03 6.41
N ILE A 177 -2.21 8.28 6.61
CA ILE A 177 -1.64 7.42 5.58
C ILE A 177 -2.48 6.16 5.51
N ASP A 178 -2.90 5.79 4.31
CA ASP A 178 -3.54 4.51 4.08
C ASP A 178 -2.48 3.41 3.96
N TYR A 179 -2.60 2.33 4.76
CA TYR A 179 -1.59 1.25 4.80
C TYR A 179 -1.43 0.52 3.46
N ARG A 180 -2.44 0.59 2.58
CA ARG A 180 -2.38 0.01 1.23
C ARG A 180 -1.32 0.70 0.37
N LEU A 181 -0.97 1.96 0.66
CA LEU A 181 0.15 2.65 0.02
C LEU A 181 1.48 1.93 0.31
N LEU A 182 1.72 1.54 1.57
CA LEU A 182 2.95 0.82 1.95
C LEU A 182 3.02 -0.56 1.31
N ILE A 183 1.89 -1.28 1.25
CA ILE A 183 1.79 -2.58 0.59
C ILE A 183 2.19 -2.46 -0.89
N LEU A 184 1.52 -1.56 -1.61
CA LEU A 184 1.69 -1.43 -3.06
C LEU A 184 3.05 -0.82 -3.44
N MET A 185 3.57 0.10 -2.62
CA MET A 185 4.94 0.62 -2.76
C MET A 185 5.98 -0.50 -2.67
N LEU A 186 5.90 -1.35 -1.64
CA LEU A 186 6.86 -2.44 -1.47
C LEU A 186 6.70 -3.51 -2.55
N THR A 187 5.47 -3.84 -2.94
CA THR A 187 5.24 -4.75 -4.06
C THR A 187 5.89 -4.22 -5.34
N PHE A 188 5.73 -2.93 -5.63
CA PHE A 188 6.42 -2.28 -6.74
C PHE A 188 7.94 -2.36 -6.62
N GLN A 189 8.51 -2.08 -5.44
CA GLN A 189 9.95 -2.15 -5.21
C GLN A 189 10.53 -3.54 -5.49
N ILE A 190 9.86 -4.60 -5.00
CA ILE A 190 10.29 -5.99 -5.23
C ILE A 190 10.25 -6.32 -6.73
N ASP A 191 9.15 -5.97 -7.38
CA ASP A 191 8.92 -6.30 -8.79
C ASP A 191 9.82 -5.51 -9.76
N HIS A 192 10.08 -4.23 -9.47
CA HIS A 192 10.96 -3.37 -10.27
C HIS A 192 12.39 -3.92 -10.30
N TYR A 193 12.90 -4.39 -9.16
CA TYR A 193 14.22 -5.04 -9.09
C TYR A 193 14.30 -6.29 -9.99
N HIS A 194 13.26 -7.11 -10.01
CA HIS A 194 13.19 -8.27 -10.90
C HIS A 194 13.14 -7.88 -12.39
N TRP A 195 12.35 -6.86 -12.74
CA TRP A 195 12.22 -6.43 -14.13
C TRP A 195 13.52 -5.84 -14.70
N GLN A 196 14.23 -4.99 -13.94
CA GLN A 196 15.53 -4.45 -14.35
C GLN A 196 16.57 -5.57 -14.58
N ASN A 197 16.58 -6.58 -13.70
CA ASN A 197 17.51 -7.71 -13.83
C ASN A 197 17.20 -8.63 -15.04
N MET A 198 15.94 -8.73 -15.44
CA MET A 198 15.52 -9.53 -16.61
C MET A 198 15.68 -8.80 -17.93
N ASN A 199 15.60 -7.46 -17.92
CA ASN A 199 15.74 -6.62 -19.12
C ASN A 199 16.80 -5.54 -18.89
N PRO A 200 18.09 -5.89 -18.84
CA PRO A 200 19.16 -4.93 -18.55
C PRO A 200 19.28 -3.81 -19.60
N ASN A 201 18.70 -3.98 -20.79
CA ASN A 201 18.66 -2.98 -21.86
C ASN A 201 17.39 -2.10 -21.84
N SER A 202 16.45 -2.32 -20.90
CA SER A 202 15.28 -1.47 -20.72
C SER A 202 15.48 -0.47 -19.58
N SER A 203 16.70 0.06 -19.48
CA SER A 203 16.91 1.33 -18.78
C SER A 203 16.05 2.39 -19.46
N LEU A 204 15.11 2.96 -18.70
CA LEU A 204 14.72 4.35 -18.94
C LEU A 204 16.00 5.21 -18.99
#